data_AF-A0A1W1X7E2-F1
#
_entry.id   AF-A0A1W1X7E2-F1
#
_cell.length_a   1.000
_cell.length_b   1.000
_cell.length_c   1.000
_cell.angle_alpha   90.00
_cell.angle_beta   90.00
_cell.angle_gamma   90.00
#
_symmetry.space_group_name_H-M   'P 1'
#
loop_
_entity.id
_entity.type
_entity.pdbx_description
1 polymer ?
#
loop_
_entity_poly.entity_id
_entity_poly.type
_entity_poly.pdbx_seq_one_letter_code
_entity_poly.pdbx_strand_id
1 'polypeptide(L)'
;MPSVMATIFTGYYYGINGMKKILKKLTIWNVNPFFYAFVFLYTAMSIYIPEFICSAIGVNYKIYINNHISSFQLTSPLAILGCFLVIMIFGGPVGEEIGWRGFVLPKLQNKFNPLTSSIILGTIWASWHIPMFYFHISGYDMSFISYLLETIWLTILFTWVYNNTRGSLLMIILYHSFDNFVMAICFNDFMKNFNMYSVIFWIIRLIVLLCIAFDMIRKPLK
;
A
#
# COMPACT_ATOMS: atom_id res chain seq x y z
N MET A 1 -5.96 -1.90 -16.64
CA MET A 1 -5.46 -1.09 -15.50
C MET A 1 -6.60 -0.28 -14.91
N PRO A 2 -6.73 -0.20 -13.56
CA PRO A 2 -7.79 0.54 -12.89
C PRO A 2 -7.85 2.04 -13.24
N SER A 3 -6.71 2.71 -13.41
CA SER A 3 -6.63 4.12 -13.83
C SER A 3 -7.27 4.40 -15.19
N VAL A 4 -7.12 3.47 -16.15
CA VAL A 4 -7.72 3.58 -17.49
C VAL A 4 -9.24 3.51 -17.39
N MET A 5 -9.77 2.53 -16.66
CA MET A 5 -11.22 2.42 -16.45
C MET A 5 -11.77 3.63 -15.72
N ALA A 6 -11.08 4.11 -14.69
CA ALA A 6 -11.47 5.32 -13.98
C ALA A 6 -11.45 6.56 -14.88
N THR A 7 -10.48 6.67 -15.78
CA THR A 7 -10.41 7.76 -16.77
C THR A 7 -11.58 7.71 -17.75
N ILE A 8 -11.90 6.53 -18.30
CA ILE A 8 -13.03 6.32 -19.21
C ILE A 8 -14.35 6.66 -18.51
N PHE A 9 -14.61 6.09 -17.35
CA PHE A 9 -15.86 6.34 -16.61
C PHE A 9 -15.96 7.78 -16.11
N THR A 10 -14.87 8.39 -15.67
CA THR A 10 -14.89 9.79 -15.24
C THR A 10 -15.15 10.72 -16.42
N GLY A 11 -14.51 10.46 -17.57
CA GLY A 11 -14.77 11.19 -18.81
C GLY A 11 -16.23 11.05 -19.25
N TYR A 12 -16.78 9.84 -19.20
CA TYR A 12 -18.16 9.56 -19.60
C TYR A 12 -19.21 10.21 -18.67
N TYR A 13 -19.08 10.05 -17.34
CA TYR A 13 -20.10 10.53 -16.40
C TYR A 13 -19.91 11.98 -15.92
N TYR A 14 -18.67 12.48 -15.89
CA TYR A 14 -18.33 13.78 -15.27
C TYR A 14 -17.54 14.71 -16.18
N GLY A 15 -17.24 14.28 -17.42
CA GLY A 15 -16.50 15.05 -18.40
C GLY A 15 -15.10 15.46 -17.93
N ILE A 16 -14.55 16.48 -18.59
CA ILE A 16 -13.21 17.00 -18.31
C ILE A 16 -13.07 17.60 -16.89
N ASN A 17 -14.18 18.09 -16.32
CA ASN A 17 -14.18 18.64 -14.97
C ASN A 17 -13.99 17.54 -13.91
N GLY A 18 -14.57 16.36 -14.11
CA GLY A 18 -14.30 15.19 -13.27
C GLY A 18 -12.83 14.77 -13.32
N MET A 19 -12.26 14.73 -14.53
CA MET A 19 -10.85 14.39 -14.74
C MET A 19 -9.91 15.38 -14.02
N LYS A 20 -10.16 16.69 -14.19
CA LYS A 20 -9.39 17.74 -13.49
C LYS A 20 -9.48 17.59 -11.96
N LYS A 21 -10.63 17.19 -11.41
CA LYS A 21 -10.77 16.95 -9.96
C LYS A 21 -9.88 15.80 -9.48
N ILE A 22 -9.76 14.71 -10.24
CA ILE A 22 -8.88 13.60 -9.88
C ILE A 22 -7.41 14.04 -9.96
N LEU A 23 -7.02 14.69 -11.06
CA LEU A 23 -5.64 15.16 -11.25
C LEU A 23 -5.22 16.17 -10.19
N LYS A 24 -6.14 17.04 -9.72
CA LYS A 24 -5.88 17.97 -8.62
C LYS A 24 -5.51 17.26 -7.31
N LYS A 25 -5.96 16.02 -7.09
CA LYS A 25 -5.57 15.26 -5.89
C LYS A 25 -4.10 14.82 -5.92
N LEU A 26 -3.47 14.77 -7.09
CA LEU A 26 -2.02 14.50 -7.25
C LEU A 26 -1.18 15.70 -6.81
N THR A 27 -1.75 16.90 -6.71
CA THR A 27 -1.04 18.11 -6.31
C THR A 27 -1.29 18.48 -4.84
N ILE A 28 -1.91 17.61 -4.04
CA ILE A 28 -2.12 17.84 -2.61
C ILE A 28 -0.87 17.37 -1.85
N TRP A 29 0.12 18.24 -1.75
CA TRP A 29 1.40 17.95 -1.08
C TRP A 29 1.52 18.60 0.30
N ASN A 30 0.85 19.72 0.56
CA ASN A 30 0.96 20.43 1.85
C ASN A 30 0.14 19.76 2.96
N VAL A 31 0.50 18.54 3.36
CA VAL A 31 -0.18 17.72 4.39
C VAL A 31 0.65 17.67 5.67
N ASN A 32 0.07 17.18 6.77
CA ASN A 32 0.79 17.06 8.04
C ASN A 32 2.07 16.20 7.84
N PRO A 33 3.26 16.68 8.24
CA PRO A 33 4.54 15.97 8.11
C PRO A 33 4.56 14.57 8.70
N PHE A 34 3.73 14.31 9.72
CA PHE A 34 3.54 12.98 10.28
C PHE A 34 3.20 11.94 9.20
N PHE A 35 2.37 12.27 8.21
CA PHE A 35 2.02 11.32 7.16
C PHE A 35 3.15 11.05 6.19
N TYR A 36 4.07 12.00 5.97
CA TYR A 36 5.29 11.72 5.21
C TYR A 36 6.18 10.73 5.96
N ALA A 37 6.43 10.99 7.24
CA ALA A 37 7.19 10.07 8.08
C ALA A 37 6.54 8.68 8.13
N PHE A 38 5.22 8.61 8.32
CA PHE A 38 4.49 7.36 8.33
C PHE A 38 4.62 6.60 7.00
N VAL A 39 4.39 7.27 5.88
CA VAL A 39 4.46 6.66 4.53
C VAL A 39 5.86 6.09 4.23
N PHE A 40 6.93 6.79 4.62
CA PHE A 40 8.30 6.34 4.33
C PHE A 40 8.91 5.43 5.40
N LEU A 41 8.35 5.38 6.61
CA LEU A 41 8.93 4.58 7.70
C LEU A 41 8.10 3.36 8.06
N TYR A 42 6.78 3.38 7.86
CA TYR A 42 5.90 2.34 8.38
C TYR A 42 6.29 0.94 7.89
N THR A 43 6.40 0.73 6.57
CA THR A 43 6.71 -0.59 6.01
C THR A 43 8.07 -1.08 6.50
N ALA A 44 9.11 -0.23 6.44
CA ALA A 44 10.45 -0.59 6.91
C ALA A 44 10.45 -0.91 8.41
N MET A 45 9.84 -0.06 9.24
CA MET A 45 9.76 -0.27 10.69
C MET A 45 8.94 -1.52 11.05
N SER A 46 7.91 -1.85 10.26
CA SER A 46 7.15 -3.08 10.46
C SER A 46 8.00 -4.34 10.30
N ILE A 47 9.10 -4.26 9.54
CA ILE A 47 10.07 -5.35 9.31
C ILE A 47 11.20 -5.32 10.35
N TYR A 48 11.79 -4.15 10.61
CA TYR A 48 12.95 -4.06 11.52
C TYR A 48 12.58 -4.12 13.01
N ILE A 49 11.38 -3.67 13.42
CA ILE A 49 10.99 -3.74 14.85
C ILE A 49 10.87 -5.20 15.34
N PRO A 50 10.20 -6.13 14.62
CA PRO A 50 10.20 -7.53 15.02
C PRO A 50 11.59 -8.16 15.08
N GLU A 51 12.48 -7.82 14.14
CA GLU A 51 13.88 -8.28 14.15
C GLU A 51 14.60 -7.81 15.41
N PHE A 52 14.50 -6.52 15.72
CA PHE A 52 15.10 -5.93 16.91
C PHE A 52 14.59 -6.58 18.21
N ILE A 53 13.27 -6.80 18.31
CA ILE A 53 12.67 -7.46 19.48
C ILE A 53 13.18 -8.89 19.62
N CYS A 54 13.25 -9.66 18.52
CA CYS A 54 13.78 -11.02 18.54
C CYS A 54 15.25 -11.05 18.96
N SER A 55 16.07 -10.14 18.43
CA SER A 55 17.48 -10.02 18.77
C SER A 55 17.68 -9.72 20.26
N ALA A 56 16.88 -8.81 20.83
CA ALA A 56 16.94 -8.43 22.24
C ALA A 56 16.66 -9.59 23.22
N ILE A 57 15.94 -10.63 22.78
CA ILE A 57 15.63 -11.83 23.58
C ILE A 57 16.49 -13.04 23.18
N GLY A 58 17.51 -12.85 22.35
CA GLY A 58 18.47 -13.88 21.96
C GLY A 58 18.06 -14.74 20.75
N VAL A 59 17.03 -14.34 20.00
CA VAL A 59 16.59 -15.04 18.77
C VAL A 59 16.99 -14.24 17.54
N ASN A 60 17.95 -14.73 16.77
CA ASN A 60 18.51 -13.99 15.64
C ASN A 60 17.81 -14.31 14.32
N TYR A 61 17.05 -13.34 13.79
CA TYR A 61 16.55 -13.35 12.41
C TYR A 61 17.31 -12.31 11.60
N LYS A 62 18.12 -12.73 10.63
CA LYS A 62 18.88 -11.79 9.82
C LYS A 62 18.08 -11.35 8.60
N ILE A 63 17.72 -10.06 8.55
CA ILE A 63 17.12 -9.46 7.36
C ILE A 63 18.20 -9.32 6.28
N TYR A 64 18.00 -9.99 5.15
CA TYR A 64 18.76 -9.79 3.93
C TYR A 64 18.10 -8.69 3.11
N ILE A 65 18.92 -7.76 2.62
CA ILE A 65 18.53 -6.72 1.67
C ILE A 65 19.05 -7.14 0.31
N ASN A 66 18.14 -7.36 -0.63
CA ASN A 66 18.49 -7.64 -2.00
C ASN A 66 18.95 -6.34 -2.70
N ASN A 67 20.19 -6.33 -3.16
CA ASN A 67 20.77 -5.18 -3.87
C ASN A 67 20.40 -5.14 -5.35
N HIS A 68 19.41 -5.92 -5.77
CA HIS A 68 18.98 -5.95 -7.16
C HIS A 68 17.47 -6.21 -7.29
N ILE A 69 16.81 -5.45 -8.15
CA ILE A 69 15.41 -5.67 -8.55
C ILE A 69 15.36 -5.81 -10.06
N SER A 70 14.98 -6.99 -10.55
CA SER A 70 14.81 -7.32 -11.99
C SER A 70 16.04 -7.10 -12.88
N SER A 71 16.36 -5.87 -13.27
CA SER A 71 17.57 -5.51 -14.02
C SER A 71 18.33 -4.33 -13.41
N PHE A 72 17.83 -3.80 -12.29
CA PHE A 72 18.42 -2.68 -11.57
C PHE A 72 19.36 -3.18 -10.49
N GLN A 73 20.64 -2.81 -10.57
CA GLN A 73 21.59 -2.95 -9.46
C GLN A 73 21.47 -1.71 -8.54
N LEU A 74 21.05 -1.92 -7.30
CA LEU A 74 20.78 -0.88 -6.30
C LEU A 74 22.07 -0.43 -5.58
N THR A 75 23.15 -0.24 -6.33
CA THR A 75 24.49 0.06 -5.78
C THR A 75 24.79 1.56 -5.67
N SER A 76 23.98 2.41 -6.30
CA SER A 76 24.13 3.88 -6.23
C SER A 76 22.80 4.57 -5.93
N PRO A 77 22.82 5.77 -5.32
CA PRO A 77 21.60 6.53 -5.05
C PRO A 77 20.78 6.82 -6.32
N LEU A 78 21.44 7.06 -7.45
CA LEU A 78 20.76 7.31 -8.73
C LEU A 78 20.07 6.05 -9.26
N ALA A 79 20.69 4.88 -9.12
CA ALA A 79 20.07 3.62 -9.51
C ALA A 79 18.86 3.27 -8.62
N ILE A 80 18.96 3.54 -7.31
CA ILE A 80 17.85 3.39 -6.36
C ILE A 80 16.69 4.31 -6.75
N LEU A 81 16.97 5.59 -7.00
CA LEU A 81 15.96 6.55 -7.43
C LEU A 81 15.32 6.13 -8.77
N GLY A 82 16.13 5.70 -9.74
CA GLY A 82 15.64 5.21 -11.03
C GLY A 82 14.71 4.01 -10.87
N CYS A 83 15.10 3.02 -10.07
CA CYS A 83 14.28 1.85 -9.78
C CYS A 83 12.97 2.23 -9.08
N PHE A 84 13.02 3.10 -8.07
CA PHE A 84 11.85 3.61 -7.36
C PHE A 84 10.86 4.31 -8.30
N LEU A 85 11.34 5.15 -9.22
CA LEU A 85 10.50 5.83 -10.21
C LEU A 85 9.86 4.85 -11.20
N VAL A 86 10.60 3.82 -11.63
CA VAL A 86 10.04 2.75 -12.48
C VAL A 86 8.94 1.98 -11.75
N ILE A 87 9.16 1.61 -10.49
CA ILE A 87 8.14 0.97 -9.66
C ILE A 87 6.92 1.88 -9.53
N MET A 88 7.10 3.17 -9.24
CA MET A 88 6.00 4.12 -9.10
C MET A 88 5.13 4.22 -10.36
N ILE A 89 5.76 4.33 -11.54
CA ILE A 89 5.06 4.59 -12.81
C ILE A 89 4.50 3.30 -13.43
N PHE A 90 5.31 2.24 -13.46
CA PHE A 90 5.01 1.01 -14.20
C PHE A 90 4.71 -0.19 -13.30
N GLY A 91 5.12 -0.15 -12.03
CA GLY A 91 4.96 -1.24 -11.06
C GLY A 91 3.61 -1.26 -10.32
N GLY A 92 2.61 -0.52 -10.80
CA GLY A 92 1.26 -0.49 -10.21
C GLY A 92 0.82 0.85 -9.60
N PRO A 93 1.58 1.50 -8.70
CA PRO A 93 1.11 2.62 -7.88
C PRO A 93 0.35 3.72 -8.64
N VAL A 94 0.94 4.36 -9.65
CA VAL A 94 0.24 5.39 -10.43
C VAL A 94 -0.97 4.80 -11.20
N GLY A 95 -0.79 3.64 -11.81
CA GLY A 95 -1.82 2.96 -12.62
C GLY A 95 -3.00 2.40 -11.82
N GLU A 96 -2.82 2.20 -10.51
CA GLU A 96 -3.81 1.61 -9.63
C GLU A 96 -4.48 2.67 -8.75
N GLU A 97 -3.70 3.52 -8.07
CA GLU A 97 -4.22 4.45 -7.07
C GLU A 97 -5.11 5.53 -7.65
N ILE A 98 -4.86 5.96 -8.90
CA ILE A 98 -5.75 6.87 -9.63
C ILE A 98 -7.14 6.25 -9.80
N GLY A 99 -7.21 4.93 -10.03
CA GLY A 99 -8.48 4.21 -10.12
C GLY A 99 -9.09 3.93 -8.76
N TRP A 100 -8.34 3.29 -7.87
CA TRP A 100 -8.83 2.83 -6.57
C TRP A 100 -9.17 3.99 -5.65
N ARG A 101 -8.20 4.84 -5.32
CA ARG A 101 -8.39 5.93 -4.34
C ARG A 101 -8.84 7.22 -5.02
N GLY A 102 -8.54 7.39 -6.31
CA GLY A 102 -8.96 8.55 -7.09
C GLY A 102 -10.44 8.52 -7.45
N PHE A 103 -10.98 7.32 -7.74
CA PHE A 103 -12.35 7.15 -8.25
C PHE A 103 -13.23 6.20 -7.43
N VAL A 104 -12.80 4.97 -7.15
CA VAL A 104 -13.68 3.95 -6.49
C VAL A 104 -13.92 4.27 -5.01
N LEU A 105 -12.85 4.53 -4.24
CA LEU A 105 -12.94 4.79 -2.80
C LEU A 105 -13.87 5.96 -2.46
N PRO A 106 -13.79 7.14 -3.11
CA PRO A 106 -14.72 8.24 -2.82
C PRO A 106 -16.19 7.86 -3.07
N LYS A 107 -16.46 7.03 -4.08
CA LYS A 107 -17.83 6.56 -4.37
C LYS A 107 -18.34 5.56 -3.33
N LEU A 108 -17.48 4.68 -2.82
CA LEU A 108 -17.82 3.78 -1.72
C LEU A 108 -18.06 4.56 -0.43
N GLN A 109 -17.20 5.54 -0.14
CA GLN A 109 -17.30 6.39 1.05
C GLN A 109 -18.53 7.32 1.05
N ASN A 110 -19.15 7.56 -0.10
CA ASN A 110 -20.46 8.24 -0.17
C ASN A 110 -21.64 7.36 0.30
N LYS A 111 -21.45 6.05 0.41
CA LYS A 111 -22.50 5.08 0.77
C LYS A 111 -22.20 4.33 2.06
N PHE A 112 -20.93 4.16 2.38
CA PHE A 112 -20.45 3.37 3.51
C PHE A 112 -19.42 4.15 4.32
N ASN A 113 -19.21 3.77 5.58
CA ASN A 113 -18.14 4.35 6.39
C ASN A 113 -16.74 3.99 5.83
N PRO A 114 -15.65 4.66 6.28
CA PRO A 114 -14.30 4.39 5.79
C PRO A 114 -13.83 2.93 5.91
N LEU A 115 -14.16 2.26 7.02
CA LEU A 115 -13.72 0.90 7.29
C LEU A 115 -14.41 -0.09 6.33
N THR A 116 -15.74 -0.01 6.22
CA THR A 116 -16.52 -0.83 5.28
C THR A 116 -16.10 -0.55 3.83
N SER A 117 -15.89 0.71 3.47
CA SER A 117 -15.38 1.09 2.14
C SER A 117 -14.02 0.47 1.84
N SER A 118 -13.14 0.41 2.85
CA SER A 118 -11.81 -0.19 2.72
C SER A 118 -11.87 -1.70 2.54
N ILE A 119 -12.74 -2.40 3.27
CA ILE A 119 -12.91 -3.85 3.14
C ILE A 119 -13.45 -4.22 1.76
N ILE A 120 -14.47 -3.49 1.28
CA ILE A 120 -15.03 -3.69 -0.06
C ILE A 120 -13.95 -3.44 -1.12
N LEU A 121 -13.26 -2.29 -1.03
CA LEU A 121 -12.23 -1.94 -1.99
C LEU A 121 -11.06 -2.92 -1.97
N GLY A 122 -10.61 -3.36 -0.79
CA GLY A 122 -9.52 -4.33 -0.65
C GLY A 122 -9.87 -5.69 -1.25
N THR A 123 -11.14 -6.11 -1.12
CA THR A 123 -11.62 -7.34 -1.76
C THR A 123 -11.62 -7.23 -3.28
N ILE A 124 -12.08 -6.10 -3.82
CA ILE A 124 -12.05 -5.82 -5.28
C ILE A 124 -10.61 -5.76 -5.78
N TRP A 125 -9.74 -5.09 -5.04
CA TRP A 125 -8.33 -4.94 -5.39
C TRP A 125 -7.57 -6.26 -5.33
N ALA A 126 -7.82 -7.11 -4.34
CA ALA A 126 -7.25 -8.46 -4.30
C ALA A 126 -7.74 -9.30 -5.49
N SER A 127 -9.03 -9.21 -5.81
CA SER A 127 -9.64 -9.94 -6.93
C SER A 127 -9.07 -9.52 -8.29
N TRP A 128 -8.69 -8.25 -8.44
CA TRP A 128 -8.00 -7.74 -9.63
C TRP A 128 -6.67 -8.49 -9.91
N HIS A 129 -6.06 -9.10 -8.90
CA HIS A 129 -4.82 -9.84 -9.01
C HIS A 129 -4.99 -11.34 -9.25
N ILE A 130 -6.22 -11.87 -9.28
CA ILE A 130 -6.47 -13.30 -9.54
C ILE A 130 -5.74 -13.82 -10.80
N PRO A 131 -5.68 -13.09 -11.94
CA PRO A 131 -4.92 -13.56 -13.09
C PRO A 131 -3.43 -13.79 -12.80
N MET A 132 -2.82 -13.00 -11.91
CA MET A 132 -1.41 -13.16 -11.54
C MET A 132 -1.16 -14.48 -10.80
N PHE A 133 -2.09 -14.89 -9.93
CA PHE A 133 -2.05 -16.20 -9.27
C PHE A 133 -2.28 -17.34 -10.26
N TYR A 134 -3.21 -17.16 -11.19
CA TYR A 134 -3.52 -18.18 -12.21
C TYR A 134 -2.36 -18.43 -13.18
N PHE A 135 -1.65 -17.36 -13.57
CA PHE A 135 -0.49 -17.45 -14.46
C PHE A 135 0.84 -17.62 -13.71
N HIS A 136 0.83 -17.85 -12.40
CA HIS A 136 2.01 -18.06 -11.56
C HIS A 136 3.10 -16.98 -11.76
N ILE A 137 2.68 -15.72 -11.78
CA ILE A 137 3.59 -14.59 -11.91
C ILE A 137 4.45 -14.47 -10.64
N SER A 138 5.77 -14.31 -10.82
CA SER A 138 6.72 -14.11 -9.72
C SER A 138 6.26 -13.02 -8.76
N GLY A 139 6.31 -13.29 -7.46
CA GLY A 139 5.82 -12.38 -6.41
C GLY A 139 4.39 -12.65 -5.95
N TYR A 140 3.68 -13.58 -6.58
CA TYR A 140 2.34 -14.06 -6.19
C TYR A 140 2.38 -15.51 -5.67
N ASP A 141 3.43 -15.84 -4.92
CA ASP A 141 3.72 -17.21 -4.46
C ASP A 141 2.93 -17.62 -3.20
N MET A 142 2.32 -16.65 -2.50
CA MET A 142 1.52 -16.91 -1.30
C MET A 142 0.11 -17.41 -1.64
N SER A 143 -0.62 -17.92 -0.64
CA SER A 143 -2.03 -18.29 -0.87
C SER A 143 -2.87 -17.05 -1.20
N PHE A 144 -3.86 -17.18 -2.09
CA PHE A 144 -4.76 -16.09 -2.41
C PHE A 144 -5.52 -15.56 -1.18
N ILE A 145 -5.84 -16.43 -0.22
CA ILE A 145 -6.50 -16.03 1.03
C ILE A 145 -5.58 -15.12 1.86
N SER A 146 -4.31 -15.50 2.01
CA SER A 146 -3.33 -14.66 2.70
C SER A 146 -3.18 -13.31 1.99
N TYR A 147 -3.10 -13.33 0.66
CA TYR A 147 -3.00 -12.11 -0.16
C TYR A 147 -4.23 -11.23 -0.04
N LEU A 148 -5.43 -11.80 -0.01
CA LEU A 148 -6.69 -11.09 0.18
C LEU A 148 -6.72 -10.37 1.53
N LEU A 149 -6.36 -11.05 2.62
CA LEU A 149 -6.31 -10.46 3.96
C LEU A 149 -5.27 -9.33 4.02
N GLU A 150 -4.10 -9.56 3.44
CA GLU A 150 -3.03 -8.56 3.32
C GLU A 150 -3.48 -7.31 2.53
N THR A 151 -4.15 -7.52 1.40
CA THR A 151 -4.66 -6.45 0.54
C THR A 151 -5.76 -5.64 1.24
N ILE A 152 -6.65 -6.30 1.97
CA ILE A 152 -7.67 -5.62 2.79
C ILE A 152 -7.01 -4.76 3.86
N TRP A 153 -6.04 -5.34 4.58
CA TRP A 153 -5.27 -4.63 5.58
C TRP A 153 -4.60 -3.37 4.99
N LEU A 154 -3.86 -3.52 3.89
CA LEU A 154 -3.20 -2.41 3.21
C LEU A 154 -4.20 -1.37 2.73
N THR A 155 -5.38 -1.79 2.28
CA THR A 155 -6.45 -0.88 1.85
C THR A 155 -7.02 -0.04 2.98
N ILE A 156 -7.22 -0.63 4.18
CA ILE A 156 -7.64 0.11 5.37
C ILE A 156 -6.59 1.18 5.69
N LEU A 157 -5.33 0.79 5.70
CA LEU A 157 -4.24 1.67 6.06
C LEU A 157 -4.04 2.80 5.03
N PHE A 158 -4.11 2.51 3.73
CA PHE A 158 -4.09 3.54 2.67
C PHE A 158 -5.30 4.46 2.75
N THR A 159 -6.49 3.93 3.05
CA THR A 159 -7.70 4.74 3.20
C THR A 159 -7.58 5.69 4.40
N TRP A 160 -6.96 5.26 5.49
CA TRP A 160 -6.69 6.11 6.65
C TRP A 160 -5.76 7.27 6.31
N VAL A 161 -4.65 6.99 5.64
CA VAL A 161 -3.72 8.04 5.17
C VAL A 161 -4.44 8.97 4.20
N TYR A 162 -5.19 8.44 3.24
CA TYR A 162 -5.89 9.21 2.22
C TYR A 162 -6.90 10.19 2.86
N ASN A 163 -7.71 9.71 3.80
CA ASN A 163 -8.71 10.53 4.48
C ASN A 163 -8.06 11.62 5.35
N ASN A 164 -7.00 11.28 6.09
CA ASN A 164 -6.31 12.25 6.95
C ASN A 164 -5.37 13.22 6.19
N THR A 165 -5.12 12.97 4.91
CA THR A 165 -4.34 13.85 4.02
C THR A 165 -5.23 14.65 3.06
N ARG A 166 -6.52 14.80 3.38
CA ARG A 166 -7.53 15.52 2.59
C ARG A 166 -7.72 14.94 1.18
N GLY A 167 -7.60 13.62 1.07
CA GLY A 167 -7.72 12.89 -0.19
C GLY A 167 -6.52 13.03 -1.11
N SER A 168 -5.31 13.16 -0.56
CA SER A 168 -4.09 13.27 -1.36
C SER A 168 -3.78 11.94 -2.06
N LEU A 169 -3.82 11.94 -3.40
CA LEU A 169 -3.35 10.80 -4.18
C LEU A 169 -1.83 10.72 -4.22
N LEU A 170 -1.14 11.86 -4.10
CA LEU A 170 0.32 11.89 -4.04
C LEU A 170 0.83 11.04 -2.87
N MET A 171 0.26 11.22 -1.67
CA MET A 171 0.67 10.47 -0.49
C MET A 171 0.47 8.97 -0.65
N ILE A 172 -0.63 8.55 -1.28
CA ILE A 172 -0.91 7.12 -1.47
C ILE A 172 -0.03 6.52 -2.57
N ILE A 173 0.23 7.25 -3.65
CA ILE A 173 1.17 6.79 -4.68
C ILE A 173 2.57 6.65 -4.11
N LEU A 174 3.05 7.62 -3.33
CA LEU A 174 4.34 7.53 -2.64
C LEU A 174 4.38 6.33 -1.72
N TYR A 175 3.29 6.09 -0.99
CA TYR A 175 3.24 4.98 -0.06
C TYR A 175 3.21 3.62 -0.74
N HIS A 176 2.31 3.41 -1.69
CA HIS A 176 2.27 2.18 -2.46
C HIS A 176 3.61 1.93 -3.17
N SER A 177 4.26 2.96 -3.70
CA SER A 177 5.59 2.83 -4.30
C SER A 177 6.66 2.40 -3.29
N PHE A 178 6.67 3.00 -2.10
CA PHE A 178 7.63 2.68 -1.06
C PHE A 178 7.40 1.30 -0.46
N ASP A 179 6.14 0.92 -0.25
CA ASP A 179 5.75 -0.41 0.21
C ASP A 179 6.22 -1.48 -0.78
N ASN A 180 5.92 -1.32 -2.08
CA ASN A 180 6.39 -2.23 -3.13
C ASN A 180 7.93 -2.28 -3.18
N PHE A 181 8.60 -1.14 -3.07
CA PHE A 181 10.06 -1.08 -3.09
C PHE A 181 10.69 -1.82 -1.91
N VAL A 182 10.22 -1.56 -0.68
CA VAL A 182 10.73 -2.22 0.54
C VAL A 182 10.46 -3.71 0.50
N MET A 183 9.26 -4.12 0.09
CA MET A 183 8.92 -5.55 -0.02
C MET A 183 9.75 -6.24 -1.10
N ALA A 184 10.09 -5.57 -2.20
CA ALA A 184 10.95 -6.14 -3.24
C ALA A 184 12.40 -6.42 -2.75
N ILE A 185 12.92 -5.63 -1.80
CA ILE A 185 14.30 -5.78 -1.31
C ILE A 185 14.43 -6.55 0.00
N CYS A 186 13.39 -6.56 0.85
CA CYS A 186 13.47 -7.10 2.21
C CYS A 186 12.59 -8.34 2.46
N PHE A 187 12.04 -9.00 1.43
CA PHE A 187 11.20 -10.19 1.62
C PHE A 187 12.01 -11.46 1.90
N ASN A 188 12.23 -11.72 3.18
CA ASN A 188 13.06 -12.83 3.66
C ASN A 188 12.27 -14.14 3.81
N ASP A 189 12.93 -15.28 3.58
CA ASP A 189 12.29 -16.60 3.61
C ASP A 189 11.67 -16.97 4.96
N PHE A 190 12.25 -16.51 6.08
CA PHE A 190 11.67 -16.76 7.40
C PHE A 190 10.29 -16.11 7.56
N MET A 191 9.94 -15.07 6.80
CA MET A 191 8.60 -14.49 6.85
C MET A 191 7.52 -15.40 6.23
N LYS A 192 7.91 -16.43 5.47
CA LYS A 192 6.99 -17.43 4.89
C LYS A 192 6.50 -18.45 5.92
N ASN A 193 7.22 -18.59 7.04
CA ASN A 193 6.97 -19.62 8.05
C ASN A 193 6.36 -19.02 9.32
N PHE A 194 5.54 -19.79 10.01
CA PHE A 194 5.06 -19.43 11.35
C PHE A 194 6.21 -19.60 12.36
N ASN A 195 6.70 -18.48 12.87
CA ASN A 195 7.79 -18.38 13.84
C ASN A 195 7.65 -17.13 14.71
N MET A 196 8.56 -16.97 15.67
CA MET A 196 8.53 -15.86 16.62
C MET A 196 8.52 -14.47 15.95
N TYR A 197 9.36 -14.28 14.93
CA TYR A 197 9.37 -13.03 14.16
C TYR A 197 8.00 -12.75 13.54
N SER A 198 7.42 -13.74 12.85
CA SER A 198 6.12 -13.59 12.17
C SER A 198 5.00 -13.28 13.17
N VAL A 199 5.03 -13.88 14.38
CA VAL A 199 4.06 -13.59 15.44
C VAL A 199 4.16 -12.14 15.89
N ILE A 200 5.37 -11.64 16.17
CA ILE A 200 5.58 -10.25 16.59
C ILE A 200 5.18 -9.29 15.46
N PHE A 201 5.56 -9.59 14.23
CA PHE A 201 5.16 -8.84 13.03
C PHE A 201 3.64 -8.68 12.94
N TRP A 202 2.89 -9.79 13.03
CA TRP A 202 1.43 -9.75 12.95
C TRP A 202 0.79 -9.05 14.16
N ILE A 203 1.32 -9.22 15.37
CA ILE A 203 0.82 -8.51 16.57
C ILE A 203 0.96 -7.00 16.41
N ILE A 204 2.12 -6.50 15.97
CA ILE A 204 2.35 -5.06 15.77
C ILE A 204 1.36 -4.51 14.74
N ARG A 205 1.18 -5.20 13.61
CA ARG A 205 0.23 -4.78 12.57
C ARG A 205 -1.21 -4.82 13.07
N LEU A 206 -1.58 -5.82 13.87
CA LEU A 206 -2.90 -5.87 14.50
C LEU A 206 -3.12 -4.69 15.45
N ILE A 207 -2.13 -4.33 16.27
CA ILE A 207 -2.23 -3.15 17.15
C ILE A 207 -2.44 -1.87 16.33
N VAL A 208 -1.65 -1.69 15.25
CA VAL A 208 -1.80 -0.54 14.35
C VAL A 208 -3.17 -0.54 13.67
N LEU A 209 -3.66 -1.70 13.23
CA LEU A 209 -5.00 -1.87 12.67
C LEU A 209 -6.07 -1.43 13.64
N LEU A 210 -6.01 -1.89 14.89
CA LEU A 210 -6.98 -1.53 15.92
C LEU A 210 -6.97 -0.02 16.19
N CYS A 211 -5.79 0.60 16.28
CA CYS A 211 -5.66 2.06 16.44
C CYS A 211 -6.27 2.82 15.26
N ILE A 212 -5.99 2.39 14.02
CA ILE A 212 -6.53 3.01 12.80
C ILE A 212 -8.05 2.82 12.71
N ALA A 213 -8.54 1.60 12.96
CA ALA A 213 -9.96 1.31 12.94
C ALA A 213 -10.72 2.15 13.98
N PHE A 214 -10.16 2.29 15.18
CA PHE A 214 -10.71 3.14 16.22
C PHE A 214 -10.76 4.62 15.80
N ASP A 215 -9.68 5.16 15.20
CA ASP A 215 -9.65 6.53 14.69
C ASP A 215 -10.69 6.74 13.56
N MET A 216 -10.80 5.79 12.63
CA MET A 216 -11.80 5.82 11.55
C MET A 216 -13.24 5.80 12.06
N ILE A 217 -13.53 5.03 13.10
CA ILE A 217 -14.87 4.94 13.70
C ILE A 217 -15.20 6.23 14.45
N ARG A 218 -14.23 6.79 15.18
CA ARG A 218 -14.42 8.02 15.98
C ARG A 218 -14.57 9.27 15.13
N LYS A 219 -13.94 9.32 13.95
CA LYS A 219 -13.99 10.45 13.02
C LYS A 219 -14.72 10.04 11.74
N PRO A 220 -16.06 9.92 11.74
CA PRO A 220 -16.80 9.68 10.51
C PRO A 220 -16.52 10.83 9.52
N LEU A 221 -16.55 10.49 8.22
CA LEU A 221 -16.29 11.45 7.14
C LEU A 221 -17.21 12.67 7.31
N LYS A 222 -16.62 13.88 7.21
CA LYS A 222 -17.36 15.14 7.16
C LYS A 222 -17.91 15.38 5.76
#